data_AF-A0A167NZE7-F1
#
_entry.id   AF-A0A167NZE7-F1
#
_cell.length_a   1.000
_cell.length_b   1.000
_cell.length_c   1.000
_cell.angle_alpha   90.00
_cell.angle_beta   90.00
_cell.angle_gamma   90.00
#
_symmetry.space_group_name_H-M   'P 1'
#
loop_
_entity.id
_entity.type
_entity.pdbx_description
1 polymer ?
#
loop_
_entity_poly.entity_id
_entity_poly.type
_entity_poly.pdbx_seq_one_letter_code
_entity_poly.pdbx_strand_id
1 'polypeptide(L)'
;MLVAIWLSVTVALSPSEMFKTLNQLKELNRKNPSEAAVLFRSVNERLPRKPSRGLYELYRIGLESGVRVQDAEIVNGILTVLTSRPWQNIVEGGELDIVSSLAIYHRRIHDYKHAERLNECAISYATDPKEFARVANNMAVVYRYSGQLPKASKILKESLLLADDREIIANIKNNLGNIFFDQKKYRNAQLMYRRAFRYHSEVGQSVYAAGTGLNLLNTQIFLGDWQSFSRYKSSVALEIKASNQPVFNAFFMWQQRLFDFVKNGTQPTSETINQLIDSIPLLLKSELGPSLELYTKLYKSQSLQQALQKQLKKTPNIREIESPTGVRVELDKWCSYNSVAKKYFSDY
;
A
#
# COMPACT_ATOMS: atom_id res chain seq x y z
N MET A 1 39.73 3.42 -45.60
CA MET A 1 38.94 2.55 -44.71
C MET A 1 37.86 3.43 -44.08
N LEU A 2 36.66 3.48 -44.68
CA LEU A 2 35.54 4.28 -44.18
C LEU A 2 34.82 3.45 -43.11
N VAL A 3 34.92 3.88 -41.84
CA VAL A 3 34.17 3.30 -40.73
C VAL A 3 32.73 3.78 -40.85
N ALA A 4 31.83 2.89 -41.29
CA ALA A 4 30.39 3.15 -41.29
C ALA A 4 29.88 3.10 -39.85
N ILE A 5 29.66 4.27 -39.26
CA ILE A 5 28.94 4.41 -37.99
C ILE A 5 27.46 4.22 -38.31
N TRP A 6 26.93 3.02 -38.04
CA TRP A 6 25.50 2.77 -38.04
C TRP A 6 24.87 3.51 -36.85
N LEU A 7 24.39 4.73 -37.08
CA LEU A 7 23.50 5.42 -36.16
C LEU A 7 22.16 4.69 -36.17
N SER A 8 21.91 3.83 -35.19
CA SER A 8 20.58 3.29 -34.94
C SER A 8 19.66 4.44 -34.52
N VAL A 9 18.88 4.97 -35.46
CA VAL A 9 17.81 5.91 -35.13
C VAL A 9 16.70 5.10 -34.45
N THR A 10 16.63 5.19 -33.12
CA THR A 10 15.50 4.64 -32.37
C THR A 10 14.24 5.43 -32.75
N VAL A 11 13.32 4.78 -33.45
CA VAL A 11 12.05 5.40 -33.86
C VAL A 11 11.18 5.60 -32.61
N ALA A 12 10.84 6.87 -32.35
CA ALA A 12 9.98 7.24 -31.24
C ALA A 12 8.58 6.61 -31.40
N LEU A 13 7.94 6.29 -30.28
CA LEU A 13 6.58 5.75 -30.28
C LEU A 13 5.59 6.71 -30.93
N SER A 14 4.74 6.16 -31.79
CA SER A 14 3.55 6.84 -32.30
C SER A 14 2.53 7.07 -31.18
N PRO A 15 1.56 8.00 -31.36
CA PRO A 15 0.48 8.21 -30.40
C PRO A 15 -0.35 6.94 -30.11
N SER A 16 -0.58 6.10 -31.12
CA SER A 16 -1.30 4.83 -30.99
C SER A 16 -0.53 3.82 -30.12
N GLU A 17 0.79 3.71 -30.34
CA GLU A 17 1.65 2.86 -29.52
C GLU A 17 1.70 3.35 -28.07
N MET A 18 1.86 4.66 -27.83
CA MET A 18 1.82 5.23 -26.47
C MET A 18 0.50 4.93 -25.75
N PHE A 19 -0.63 5.07 -26.44
CA PHE A 19 -1.94 4.76 -25.86
C PHE A 19 -2.09 3.28 -25.51
N LYS A 20 -1.63 2.38 -26.39
CA LYS A 20 -1.59 0.93 -26.12
C LYS A 20 -0.72 0.63 -24.90
N THR A 21 0.49 1.18 -24.85
CA THR A 21 1.42 1.02 -23.74
C THR A 21 0.84 1.53 -22.42
N LEU A 22 0.20 2.71 -22.42
CA LEU A 22 -0.46 3.27 -21.25
C LEU A 22 -1.49 2.31 -20.66
N ASN A 23 -2.36 1.74 -21.50
CA ASN A 23 -3.39 0.80 -21.05
C ASN A 23 -2.80 -0.52 -20.55
N GLN A 24 -1.76 -1.03 -21.21
CA GLN A 24 -1.05 -2.22 -20.74
C GLN A 24 -0.39 -1.98 -19.37
N LEU A 25 0.28 -0.84 -19.17
CA LEU A 25 0.88 -0.49 -17.88
C LEU A 25 -0.17 -0.39 -16.77
N LYS A 26 -1.34 0.21 -17.04
CA LYS A 26 -2.45 0.29 -16.07
C LYS A 26 -2.95 -1.09 -15.65
N GLU A 27 -3.09 -2.02 -16.60
CA GLU A 27 -3.49 -3.41 -16.34
C GLU A 27 -2.41 -4.15 -15.52
N LEU A 28 -1.16 -4.06 -15.96
CA LEU A 28 -0.03 -4.73 -15.30
C LEU A 28 0.24 -4.18 -13.90
N ASN A 29 0.13 -2.87 -13.67
CA ASN A 29 0.29 -2.31 -12.32
C ASN A 29 -0.72 -2.90 -11.32
N ARG A 30 -1.89 -3.33 -11.78
CA ARG A 30 -2.89 -3.99 -10.93
C ARG A 30 -2.57 -5.48 -10.71
N LYS A 31 -2.09 -6.18 -11.74
CA LYS A 31 -1.91 -7.65 -11.72
C LYS A 31 -0.48 -8.10 -11.40
N ASN A 32 0.51 -7.51 -12.08
CA ASN A 32 1.92 -7.82 -11.95
C ASN A 32 2.78 -6.55 -12.12
N PRO A 33 3.02 -5.78 -11.03
CA PRO A 33 3.80 -4.55 -11.10
C PRO A 33 5.24 -4.74 -11.59
N SER A 34 5.82 -5.93 -11.38
CA SER A 34 7.17 -6.26 -11.88
C SER A 34 7.21 -6.27 -13.40
N GLU A 35 6.21 -6.86 -14.05
CA GLU A 35 6.07 -6.81 -15.50
C GLU A 35 5.76 -5.39 -16.00
N ALA A 36 4.98 -4.61 -15.24
CA ALA A 36 4.72 -3.21 -15.58
C ALA A 36 6.03 -2.39 -15.61
N ALA A 37 6.91 -2.59 -14.62
CA ALA A 37 8.21 -1.94 -14.58
C ALA A 37 9.11 -2.36 -15.75
N VAL A 38 9.14 -3.67 -16.08
CA VAL A 38 9.88 -4.18 -17.25
C VAL A 38 9.36 -3.58 -18.55
N LEU A 39 8.04 -3.51 -18.74
CA LEU A 39 7.43 -2.89 -19.91
C LEU A 39 7.78 -1.41 -20.00
N PHE A 40 7.74 -0.66 -18.89
CA PHE A 40 8.11 0.74 -18.90
C PHE A 40 9.59 0.94 -19.31
N ARG A 41 10.52 0.14 -18.76
CA ARG A 41 11.93 0.21 -19.15
C ARG A 41 12.14 -0.07 -20.64
N SER A 42 11.45 -1.06 -21.21
CA SER A 42 11.63 -1.43 -22.63
C SER A 42 11.15 -0.36 -23.61
N VAL A 43 10.24 0.52 -23.20
CA VAL A 43 9.73 1.61 -24.05
C VAL A 43 10.39 2.96 -23.77
N ASN A 44 11.07 3.13 -22.64
CA ASN A 44 11.51 4.44 -22.14
C ASN A 44 12.41 5.19 -23.14
N GLU A 45 13.34 4.49 -23.79
CA GLU A 45 14.24 5.09 -24.80
C GLU A 45 13.54 5.50 -26.09
N ARG A 46 12.34 4.96 -26.35
CA ARG A 46 11.51 5.28 -27.53
C ARG A 46 10.45 6.33 -27.21
N LEU A 47 10.36 6.85 -25.99
CA LEU A 47 9.37 7.88 -25.66
C LEU A 47 9.70 9.21 -26.37
N PRO A 48 8.70 9.94 -26.91
CA PRO A 48 8.94 11.24 -27.51
C PRO A 48 9.58 12.23 -26.55
N ARG A 49 10.50 13.07 -27.04
CA ARG A 49 11.12 14.12 -26.21
C ARG A 49 10.23 15.34 -25.99
N LYS A 50 9.29 15.61 -26.91
CA LYS A 50 8.40 16.77 -26.84
C LYS A 50 7.31 16.52 -25.78
N PRO A 51 7.15 17.40 -24.79
CA PRO A 51 6.12 17.27 -23.77
C PRO A 51 4.71 17.23 -24.37
N SER A 52 3.86 16.36 -23.85
CA SER A 52 2.43 16.31 -24.16
C SER A 52 1.65 15.76 -22.98
N ARG A 53 0.34 16.05 -22.91
CA ARG A 53 -0.55 15.49 -21.87
C ARG A 53 -0.58 13.96 -21.90
N GLY A 54 -0.62 13.35 -23.08
CA GLY A 54 -0.58 11.88 -23.21
C GLY A 54 0.72 11.26 -22.67
N LEU A 55 1.86 11.92 -22.93
CA LEU A 55 3.15 11.46 -22.42
C LEU A 55 3.29 11.70 -20.90
N TYR A 56 2.72 12.79 -20.38
CA TYR A 56 2.62 13.04 -18.94
C TYR A 56 1.89 11.88 -18.23
N GLU A 57 0.73 11.47 -18.75
CA GLU A 57 -0.01 10.33 -18.18
C GLU A 57 0.79 9.02 -18.25
N LEU A 58 1.52 8.78 -19.34
CA LEU A 58 2.38 7.61 -19.46
C LEU A 58 3.49 7.64 -18.40
N TYR A 59 4.14 8.79 -18.18
CA TYR A 59 5.12 8.95 -17.11
C TYR A 59 4.52 8.78 -15.72
N ARG A 60 3.30 9.26 -15.46
CA ARG A 60 2.62 9.04 -14.17
C ARG A 60 2.36 7.56 -13.89
N ILE A 61 1.88 6.82 -14.89
CA ILE A 61 1.64 5.38 -14.73
C ILE A 61 2.98 4.61 -14.65
N GLY A 62 4.00 5.04 -15.39
CA GLY A 62 5.37 4.52 -15.24
C GLY A 62 5.95 4.76 -13.85
N LEU A 63 5.69 5.93 -13.26
CA LEU A 63 6.08 6.27 -11.89
C LEU A 63 5.39 5.34 -10.90
N GLU A 64 4.09 5.06 -11.08
CA GLU A 64 3.39 4.04 -10.28
C GLU A 64 4.08 2.67 -10.38
N SER A 65 4.50 2.26 -11.58
CA SER A 65 5.23 1.01 -11.78
C SER A 65 6.52 0.97 -10.94
N GLY A 66 7.36 2.00 -11.06
CA GLY A 66 8.61 2.13 -10.30
C GLY A 66 8.38 2.14 -8.79
N VAL A 67 7.39 2.92 -8.32
CA VAL A 67 6.98 2.98 -6.91
C VAL A 67 6.58 1.61 -6.38
N ARG A 68 5.77 0.86 -7.14
CA ARG A 68 5.25 -0.45 -6.72
C ARG A 68 6.36 -1.50 -6.56
N VAL A 69 7.41 -1.42 -7.37
CA VAL A 69 8.55 -2.35 -7.32
C VAL A 69 9.76 -1.81 -6.58
N GLN A 70 9.67 -0.60 -6.02
CA GLN A 70 10.76 0.10 -5.32
C GLN A 70 11.99 0.36 -6.21
N ASP A 71 11.77 0.57 -7.52
CA ASP A 71 12.85 0.84 -8.47
C ASP A 71 13.20 2.33 -8.50
N ALA A 72 14.36 2.65 -7.93
CA ALA A 72 14.89 4.02 -7.86
C ALA A 72 15.25 4.60 -9.23
N GLU A 73 15.69 3.78 -10.19
CA GLU A 73 16.11 4.27 -11.52
C GLU A 73 14.91 4.75 -12.32
N ILE A 74 13.81 3.98 -12.33
CA ILE A 74 12.55 4.40 -12.96
C ILE A 74 12.03 5.68 -12.28
N VAL A 75 11.95 5.68 -10.94
CA VAL A 75 11.41 6.81 -10.18
C VAL A 75 12.23 8.08 -10.43
N ASN A 76 13.56 8.01 -10.27
CA ASN A 76 14.45 9.15 -10.48
C ASN A 76 14.49 9.63 -11.94
N GLY A 77 14.52 8.70 -12.90
CA GLY A 77 14.52 9.03 -14.33
C GLY A 77 13.26 9.79 -14.75
N ILE A 78 12.09 9.35 -14.29
CA ILE A 78 10.82 10.04 -14.56
C ILE A 78 10.78 11.41 -13.89
N LEU A 79 11.19 11.51 -12.62
CA LEU A 79 11.21 12.79 -11.91
C LEU A 79 12.16 13.79 -12.58
N THR A 80 13.31 13.35 -13.07
CA THR A 80 14.24 14.20 -13.84
C THR A 80 13.56 14.81 -15.07
N VAL A 81 12.73 14.04 -15.77
CA VAL A 81 11.97 14.52 -16.92
C VAL A 81 10.87 15.49 -16.49
N LEU A 82 10.00 15.09 -15.57
CA LEU A 82 8.82 15.87 -15.17
C LEU A 82 9.17 17.18 -14.45
N THR A 83 10.33 17.25 -13.79
CA THR A 83 10.80 18.47 -13.12
C THR A 83 11.59 19.41 -14.04
N SER A 84 11.86 19.00 -15.29
CA SER A 84 12.64 19.80 -16.24
C SER A 84 11.82 20.98 -16.81
N ARG A 85 12.52 22.04 -17.27
CA ARG A 85 11.87 23.28 -17.76
C ARG A 85 10.80 23.05 -18.85
N PRO A 86 11.02 22.19 -19.87
CA PRO A 86 10.00 21.96 -20.91
C PRO A 86 8.66 21.42 -20.37
N TRP A 87 8.66 20.79 -19.20
CA TRP A 87 7.50 20.12 -18.62
C TRP A 87 6.67 20.99 -17.68
N GLN A 88 7.17 22.17 -17.29
CA GLN A 88 6.54 23.03 -16.27
C GLN A 88 5.04 23.25 -16.52
N ASN A 89 4.66 23.74 -17.70
CA ASN A 89 3.26 24.05 -18.02
C ASN A 89 2.36 22.80 -18.12
N ILE A 90 2.93 21.63 -18.39
CA ILE A 90 2.15 20.37 -18.45
C ILE A 90 1.95 19.81 -17.06
N VAL A 91 2.95 19.95 -16.19
CA VAL A 91 2.92 19.41 -14.83
C VAL A 91 2.17 20.33 -13.87
N GLU A 92 2.02 21.61 -14.18
CA GLU A 92 1.23 22.55 -13.37
C GLU A 92 -0.16 21.99 -13.01
N GLY A 93 -0.43 21.92 -11.71
CA GLY A 93 -1.64 21.32 -11.11
C GLY A 93 -1.54 19.81 -10.86
N GLY A 94 -0.44 19.18 -11.25
CA GLY A 94 -0.16 17.75 -11.10
C GLY A 94 0.89 17.42 -10.03
N GLU A 95 1.41 18.43 -9.34
CA GLU A 95 2.46 18.29 -8.33
C GLU A 95 2.03 17.38 -7.19
N LEU A 96 0.80 17.54 -6.70
CA LEU A 96 0.27 16.75 -5.59
C LEU A 96 0.40 15.25 -5.86
N ASP A 97 0.09 14.81 -7.08
CA ASP A 97 0.13 13.40 -7.45
C ASP A 97 1.55 12.85 -7.56
N ILE A 98 2.47 13.63 -8.10
CA ILE A 98 3.87 13.25 -8.23
C ILE A 98 4.53 13.16 -6.85
N VAL A 99 4.36 14.21 -6.04
CA VAL A 99 4.91 14.27 -4.68
C VAL A 99 4.29 13.17 -3.80
N SER A 100 2.98 12.90 -3.92
CA SER A 100 2.34 11.79 -3.21
C SER A 100 2.89 10.43 -3.63
N SER A 101 3.17 10.25 -4.92
CA SER A 101 3.75 9.00 -5.45
C SER A 101 5.17 8.78 -4.90
N LEU A 102 5.97 9.85 -4.84
CA LEU A 102 7.30 9.82 -4.22
C LEU A 102 7.22 9.55 -2.71
N ALA A 103 6.26 10.16 -2.00
CA ALA A 103 6.04 9.87 -0.58
C ALA A 103 5.71 8.38 -0.35
N ILE A 104 4.92 7.78 -1.23
CA ILE A 104 4.63 6.34 -1.20
C ILE A 104 5.89 5.51 -1.47
N TYR A 105 6.73 5.92 -2.44
CA TYR A 105 8.02 5.27 -2.68
C TYR A 105 8.88 5.24 -1.41
N HIS A 106 9.10 6.40 -0.79
CA HIS A 106 9.88 6.51 0.45
C HIS A 106 9.31 5.66 1.57
N ARG A 107 7.98 5.62 1.73
CA ARG A 107 7.33 4.75 2.71
C ARG A 107 7.61 3.26 2.44
N ARG A 108 7.62 2.83 1.17
CA ARG A 108 7.86 1.42 0.78
C ARG A 108 9.31 0.99 1.00
N ILE A 109 10.26 1.92 0.87
CA ILE A 109 11.67 1.70 1.22
C ILE A 109 11.97 2.04 2.68
N HIS A 110 10.96 2.18 3.54
CA HIS A 110 11.10 2.45 4.98
C HIS A 110 11.79 3.78 5.32
N ASP A 111 11.87 4.73 4.39
CA ASP A 111 12.34 6.08 4.64
C ASP A 111 11.20 6.97 5.14
N TYR A 112 10.67 6.64 6.32
CA TYR A 112 9.49 7.29 6.88
C TYR A 112 9.68 8.78 7.11
N LYS A 113 10.89 9.22 7.47
CA LYS A 113 11.20 10.64 7.67
C LYS A 113 11.11 11.44 6.36
N HIS A 114 11.52 10.88 5.23
CA HIS A 114 11.37 11.56 3.93
C HIS A 114 9.93 11.46 3.44
N ALA A 115 9.27 10.32 3.63
CA ALA A 115 7.87 10.15 3.31
C ALA A 115 6.98 11.16 4.07
N GLU A 116 7.27 11.45 5.33
CA GLU A 116 6.58 12.48 6.12
C GLU A 116 6.72 13.86 5.46
N ARG A 117 7.94 14.33 5.20
CA ARG A 117 8.17 15.65 4.57
C ARG A 117 7.53 15.77 3.19
N LEU A 118 7.56 14.71 2.39
CA LEU A 118 6.91 14.69 1.09
C LEU A 118 5.39 14.74 1.21
N ASN A 119 4.80 14.06 2.19
CA ASN A 119 3.35 14.21 2.44
C ASN A 119 3.01 15.62 2.93
N GLU A 120 3.82 16.26 3.78
CA GLU A 120 3.61 17.66 4.19
C GLU A 120 3.61 18.60 2.97
N CYS A 121 4.60 18.42 2.09
CA CYS A 121 4.68 19.12 0.81
C CYS A 121 3.44 18.84 -0.08
N ALA A 122 3.02 17.58 -0.22
CA ALA A 122 1.84 17.22 -1.01
C ALA A 122 0.55 17.86 -0.47
N ILE A 123 0.40 17.99 0.86
CA ILE A 123 -0.77 18.67 1.45
C ILE A 123 -0.78 20.16 1.07
N SER A 124 0.38 20.80 0.89
CA SER A 124 0.43 22.21 0.47
C SER A 124 -0.17 22.46 -0.92
N TYR A 125 -0.22 21.41 -1.76
CA TYR A 125 -0.87 21.44 -3.08
C TYR A 125 -2.34 21.02 -3.05
N ALA A 126 -2.87 20.57 -1.90
CA ALA A 126 -4.27 20.12 -1.82
C ALA A 126 -5.22 21.33 -1.89
N THR A 127 -6.07 21.33 -2.91
CA THR A 127 -7.00 22.42 -3.20
C THR A 127 -8.37 22.18 -2.58
N ASP A 128 -8.75 20.92 -2.38
CA ASP A 128 -10.05 20.51 -1.85
C ASP A 128 -9.97 19.45 -0.71
N PRO A 129 -11.08 19.19 0.02
CA PRO A 129 -11.13 18.18 1.07
C PRO A 129 -10.80 16.75 0.63
N LYS A 130 -11.10 16.38 -0.62
CA LYS A 130 -10.86 15.04 -1.17
C LYS A 130 -9.38 14.79 -1.43
N GLU A 131 -8.69 15.78 -1.98
CA GLU A 131 -7.24 15.79 -2.12
C GLU A 131 -6.55 15.74 -0.76
N PHE A 132 -6.97 16.59 0.18
CA PHE A 132 -6.48 16.57 1.56
C PHE A 132 -6.63 15.18 2.18
N ALA A 133 -7.81 14.59 2.06
CA ALA A 133 -8.11 13.31 2.68
C ALA A 133 -7.26 12.17 2.13
N ARG A 134 -6.94 12.18 0.82
CA ARG A 134 -6.05 11.20 0.20
C ARG A 134 -4.61 11.32 0.74
N VAL A 135 -4.08 12.54 0.86
CA VAL A 135 -2.72 12.74 1.39
C VAL A 135 -2.66 12.46 2.89
N ALA A 136 -3.67 12.89 3.65
CA ALA A 136 -3.83 12.56 5.07
C ALA A 136 -3.85 11.04 5.32
N ASN A 137 -4.49 10.29 4.42
CA ASN A 137 -4.50 8.83 4.48
C ASN A 137 -3.09 8.23 4.30
N ASN A 138 -2.31 8.73 3.33
CA ASN A 138 -0.92 8.29 3.14
C ASN A 138 -0.03 8.66 4.33
N MET A 139 -0.15 9.89 4.83
CA MET A 139 0.56 10.39 6.01
C MET A 139 0.27 9.57 7.26
N ALA A 140 -1.00 9.20 7.49
CA ALA A 140 -1.37 8.38 8.63
C ALA A 140 -0.72 6.98 8.60
N VAL A 141 -0.53 6.41 7.41
CA VAL A 141 0.20 5.14 7.26
C VAL A 141 1.68 5.35 7.61
N VAL A 142 2.31 6.45 7.18
CA VAL A 142 3.69 6.80 7.58
C VAL A 142 3.80 6.96 9.09
N TYR A 143 2.88 7.68 9.73
CA TYR A 143 2.84 7.82 11.19
C TYR A 143 2.63 6.50 11.91
N ARG A 144 1.77 5.62 11.39
CA ARG A 144 1.54 4.29 11.95
C ARG A 144 2.83 3.46 11.95
N TYR A 145 3.57 3.45 10.84
CA TYR A 145 4.81 2.69 10.74
C TYR A 145 5.98 3.25 11.52
N SER A 146 6.05 4.58 11.65
CA SER A 146 7.06 5.25 12.49
C SER A 146 6.70 5.29 13.99
N GLY A 147 5.66 4.58 14.42
CA GLY A 147 5.25 4.51 15.83
C GLY A 147 4.50 5.75 16.35
N GLN A 148 4.27 6.77 15.52
CA GLN A 148 3.58 8.01 15.84
C GLN A 148 2.04 7.85 15.83
N LEU A 149 1.51 6.83 16.52
CA LEU A 149 0.08 6.48 16.52
C LEU A 149 -0.87 7.63 16.94
N PRO A 150 -0.51 8.54 17.87
CA PRO A 150 -1.33 9.72 18.18
C PRO A 150 -1.49 10.66 16.98
N LYS A 151 -0.39 10.97 16.26
CA LYS A 151 -0.44 11.78 15.04
C LYS A 151 -1.27 11.11 13.95
N ALA A 152 -1.07 9.80 13.75
CA ALA A 152 -1.86 9.01 12.80
C ALA A 152 -3.38 9.09 13.10
N SER A 153 -3.75 9.00 14.38
CA SER A 153 -5.14 9.11 14.81
C SER A 153 -5.71 10.52 14.61
N LYS A 154 -4.92 11.57 14.92
CA LYS A 154 -5.35 12.98 14.79
C LYS A 154 -5.68 13.29 13.33
N ILE A 155 -4.73 13.07 12.42
CA ILE A 155 -4.87 13.46 11.02
C ILE A 155 -6.02 12.72 10.30
N LEU A 156 -6.24 11.43 10.62
CA LEU A 156 -7.39 10.70 10.05
C LEU A 156 -8.72 11.15 10.61
N LYS A 157 -8.79 11.58 11.88
CA LYS A 157 -10.03 12.12 12.45
C LYS A 157 -10.36 13.48 11.84
N GLU A 158 -9.38 14.34 11.66
CA GLU A 158 -9.56 15.64 10.97
C GLU A 158 -10.00 15.42 9.52
N SER A 159 -9.33 14.53 8.79
CA SER A 159 -9.71 14.13 7.44
C SER A 159 -11.14 13.59 7.36
N LEU A 160 -11.55 12.77 8.34
CA LEU A 160 -12.91 12.23 8.39
C LEU A 160 -14.00 13.30 8.60
N LEU A 161 -13.69 14.42 9.26
CA LEU A 161 -14.63 15.54 9.43
C LEU A 161 -14.86 16.31 8.12
N LEU A 162 -13.89 16.27 7.21
CA LEU A 162 -13.92 17.00 5.94
C LEU A 162 -14.37 16.12 4.77
N ALA A 163 -14.28 14.79 4.89
CA ALA A 163 -14.61 13.86 3.82
C ALA A 163 -16.13 13.69 3.65
N ASP A 164 -16.61 13.84 2.42
CA ASP A 164 -17.99 13.60 1.98
C ASP A 164 -18.10 12.36 1.06
N ASP A 165 -17.03 12.04 0.35
CA ASP A 165 -16.89 10.87 -0.51
C ASP A 165 -16.88 9.57 0.32
N ARG A 166 -17.85 8.69 0.04
CA ARG A 166 -18.06 7.44 0.80
C ARG A 166 -16.89 6.47 0.68
N GLU A 167 -16.17 6.46 -0.45
CA GLU A 167 -15.00 5.61 -0.65
C GLU A 167 -13.84 6.08 0.22
N ILE A 168 -13.59 7.39 0.23
CA ILE A 168 -12.55 8.01 1.07
C ILE A 168 -12.85 7.75 2.54
N ILE A 169 -14.10 7.94 2.96
CA ILE A 169 -14.55 7.65 4.33
C ILE A 169 -14.31 6.19 4.72
N ALA A 170 -14.55 5.24 3.82
CA ALA A 170 -14.31 3.82 4.08
C ALA A 170 -12.81 3.51 4.24
N ASN A 171 -11.97 4.08 3.38
CA ASN A 171 -10.51 3.95 3.45
C ASN A 171 -9.95 4.52 4.77
N ILE A 172 -10.40 5.73 5.15
CA ILE A 172 -10.03 6.36 6.43
C ILE A 172 -10.44 5.48 7.61
N LYS A 173 -11.66 4.93 7.59
CA LYS A 173 -12.14 4.03 8.65
C LYS A 173 -11.29 2.77 8.73
N ASN A 174 -10.95 2.12 7.62
CA ASN A 174 -10.06 0.97 7.66
C ASN A 174 -8.72 1.30 8.33
N ASN A 175 -8.11 2.44 7.97
CA ASN A 175 -6.84 2.87 8.57
C ASN A 175 -6.96 3.30 10.04
N LEU A 176 -8.06 3.95 10.44
CA LEU A 176 -8.36 4.16 11.87
C LEU A 176 -8.51 2.82 12.61
N GLY A 177 -9.11 1.81 11.97
CA GLY A 177 -9.18 0.45 12.49
C GLY A 177 -7.79 -0.13 12.75
N ASN A 178 -6.88 0.00 11.79
CA ASN A 178 -5.48 -0.42 11.91
C ASN A 178 -4.78 0.27 13.09
N ILE A 179 -4.95 1.58 13.22
CA ILE A 179 -4.34 2.36 14.30
C ILE A 179 -4.92 1.98 15.66
N PHE A 180 -6.24 1.81 15.77
CA PHE A 180 -6.87 1.35 17.02
C PHE A 180 -6.44 -0.07 17.38
N PHE A 181 -6.25 -0.95 16.39
CA PHE A 181 -5.74 -2.29 16.60
C PHE A 181 -4.31 -2.24 17.17
N ASP A 182 -3.43 -1.41 16.61
CA ASP A 182 -2.07 -1.21 17.12
C ASP A 182 -2.04 -0.62 18.53
N GLN A 183 -3.03 0.21 18.88
CA GLN A 183 -3.25 0.71 20.24
C GLN A 183 -3.92 -0.32 21.18
N LYS A 184 -4.14 -1.56 20.74
CA LYS A 184 -4.89 -2.61 21.46
C LYS A 184 -6.35 -2.23 21.81
N LYS A 185 -6.91 -1.21 21.15
CA LYS A 185 -8.31 -0.78 21.28
C LYS A 185 -9.21 -1.58 20.35
N TYR A 186 -9.25 -2.90 20.54
CA TYR A 186 -9.87 -3.84 19.60
C TYR A 186 -11.36 -3.58 19.35
N ARG A 187 -12.13 -3.12 20.34
CA ARG A 187 -13.55 -2.76 20.14
C ARG A 187 -13.74 -1.55 19.21
N ASN A 188 -12.86 -0.56 19.31
CA ASN A 188 -12.87 0.58 18.38
C ASN A 188 -12.43 0.13 16.98
N ALA A 189 -11.42 -0.72 16.89
CA ALA A 189 -10.98 -1.31 15.63
C ALA A 189 -12.11 -2.09 14.94
N GLN A 190 -12.83 -2.94 15.68
CA GLN A 190 -13.98 -3.71 15.21
C GLN A 190 -15.06 -2.81 14.60
N LEU A 191 -15.41 -1.70 15.27
CA LEU A 191 -16.40 -0.76 14.76
C LEU A 191 -15.97 -0.12 13.43
N MET A 192 -14.69 0.27 13.33
CA MET A 192 -14.15 0.88 12.13
C MET A 192 -14.09 -0.11 10.96
N TYR A 193 -13.52 -1.29 11.17
CA TYR A 193 -13.43 -2.33 10.14
C TYR A 193 -14.81 -2.78 9.66
N ARG A 194 -15.80 -2.94 10.56
CA ARG A 194 -17.16 -3.31 10.17
C ARG A 194 -17.78 -2.31 9.19
N ARG A 195 -17.59 -1.01 9.45
CA ARG A 195 -18.14 0.06 8.59
C ARG A 195 -17.43 0.11 7.24
N ALA A 196 -16.10 -0.03 7.22
CA ALA A 196 -15.32 -0.06 5.99
C ALA A 196 -15.60 -1.33 5.16
N PHE A 197 -15.64 -2.50 5.79
CA PHE A 197 -15.94 -3.79 5.15
C PHE A 197 -17.30 -3.77 4.45
N ARG A 198 -18.32 -3.28 5.15
CA ARG A 198 -19.67 -3.14 4.60
C ARG A 198 -19.66 -2.31 3.32
N TYR A 199 -19.03 -1.12 3.35
CA TYR A 199 -18.96 -0.27 2.18
C TYR A 199 -18.24 -0.96 1.01
N HIS A 200 -17.02 -1.46 1.22
CA HIS A 200 -16.23 -2.05 0.14
C HIS A 200 -16.92 -3.29 -0.47
N SER A 201 -17.61 -4.09 0.34
CA SER A 201 -18.39 -5.23 -0.15
C SER A 201 -19.62 -4.78 -0.95
N GLU A 202 -20.38 -3.78 -0.47
CA GLU A 202 -21.57 -3.23 -1.16
C GLU A 202 -21.21 -2.66 -2.55
N VAL A 203 -20.03 -2.07 -2.72
CA VAL A 203 -19.60 -1.48 -4.01
C VAL A 203 -18.74 -2.42 -4.88
N GLY A 204 -18.57 -3.69 -4.49
CA GLY A 204 -17.83 -4.69 -5.28
C GLY A 204 -16.32 -4.49 -5.31
N GLN A 205 -15.75 -3.80 -4.32
CA GLN A 205 -14.31 -3.56 -4.19
C GLN A 205 -13.61 -4.73 -3.46
N SER A 206 -13.61 -5.92 -4.07
CA SER A 206 -13.24 -7.16 -3.38
C SER A 206 -11.84 -7.20 -2.78
N VAL A 207 -10.83 -6.53 -3.37
CA VAL A 207 -9.49 -6.45 -2.77
C VAL A 207 -9.50 -5.67 -1.45
N TYR A 208 -10.20 -4.53 -1.41
CA TYR A 208 -10.33 -3.71 -0.20
C TYR A 208 -11.23 -4.39 0.84
N ALA A 209 -12.32 -5.02 0.39
CA ALA A 209 -13.23 -5.77 1.24
C ALA A 209 -12.52 -6.99 1.88
N ALA A 210 -11.74 -7.75 1.11
CA ALA A 210 -10.96 -8.88 1.62
C ALA A 210 -9.96 -8.45 2.70
N GLY A 211 -9.14 -7.42 2.44
CA GLY A 211 -8.17 -6.92 3.42
C GLY A 211 -8.84 -6.41 4.70
N THR A 212 -9.91 -5.62 4.58
CA THR A 212 -10.68 -5.11 5.73
C THR A 212 -11.38 -6.24 6.49
N GLY A 213 -11.90 -7.24 5.76
CA GLY A 213 -12.55 -8.41 6.32
C GLY A 213 -11.58 -9.28 7.13
N LEU A 214 -10.38 -9.51 6.62
CA LEU A 214 -9.31 -10.19 7.35
C LEU A 214 -8.94 -9.48 8.65
N ASN A 215 -8.85 -8.14 8.61
CA ASN A 215 -8.61 -7.32 9.79
C ASN A 215 -9.77 -7.41 10.81
N LEU A 216 -11.01 -7.45 10.33
CA LEU A 216 -12.20 -7.64 11.16
C LEU A 216 -12.19 -9.01 11.86
N LEU A 217 -11.92 -10.09 11.11
CA LEU A 217 -11.80 -11.44 11.64
C LEU A 217 -10.65 -11.56 12.65
N ASN A 218 -9.51 -10.94 12.35
CA ASN A 218 -8.37 -10.90 13.26
C ASN A 218 -8.76 -10.20 14.58
N THR A 219 -9.43 -9.06 14.48
CA THR A 219 -9.92 -8.33 15.66
C THR A 219 -10.87 -9.17 16.51
N GLN A 220 -11.71 -10.00 15.89
CA GLN A 220 -12.60 -10.91 16.60
C GLN A 220 -11.85 -12.03 17.31
N ILE A 221 -10.79 -12.58 16.71
CA ILE A 221 -9.90 -13.55 17.37
C ILE A 221 -9.25 -12.92 18.61
N PHE A 222 -8.70 -11.71 18.49
CA PHE A 222 -8.09 -10.99 19.61
C PHE A 222 -9.09 -10.66 20.74
N LEU A 223 -10.37 -10.49 20.41
CA LEU A 223 -11.45 -10.27 21.38
C LEU A 223 -12.02 -11.58 21.96
N GLY A 224 -11.65 -12.75 21.43
CA GLY A 224 -12.33 -14.03 21.71
C GLY A 224 -13.80 -14.05 21.26
N ASP A 225 -14.20 -13.15 20.35
CA ASP A 225 -15.57 -12.95 19.87
C ASP A 225 -15.88 -13.92 18.71
N TRP A 226 -15.92 -15.21 19.04
CA TRP A 226 -16.13 -16.29 18.07
C TRP A 226 -17.52 -16.25 17.42
N GLN A 227 -18.52 -15.67 18.11
CA GLN A 227 -19.85 -15.47 17.54
C GLN A 227 -19.79 -14.49 16.37
N SER A 228 -19.13 -13.34 16.56
CA SER A 228 -18.93 -12.38 15.47
C SER A 228 -18.05 -12.96 14.36
N PHE A 229 -17.00 -13.71 14.71
CA PHE A 229 -16.20 -14.45 13.72
C PHE A 229 -17.06 -15.32 12.83
N SER A 230 -17.92 -16.16 13.41
CA SER A 230 -18.82 -17.02 12.66
C SER A 230 -19.76 -16.23 11.74
N ARG A 231 -20.24 -15.05 12.18
CA ARG A 231 -21.14 -14.20 11.36
C ARG A 231 -20.46 -13.64 10.12
N TYR A 232 -19.19 -13.25 10.21
CA TYR A 232 -18.48 -12.60 9.10
C TYR A 232 -17.67 -13.57 8.22
N LYS A 233 -17.28 -14.74 8.74
CA LYS A 233 -16.39 -15.71 8.07
C LYS A 233 -16.77 -15.96 6.60
N SER A 234 -18.03 -16.29 6.32
CA SER A 234 -18.47 -16.63 4.96
C SER A 234 -18.42 -15.42 4.01
N SER A 235 -18.86 -14.24 4.47
CA SER A 235 -18.79 -13.01 3.66
C SER A 235 -17.35 -12.63 3.32
N VAL A 236 -16.44 -12.74 4.29
CA VAL A 236 -15.01 -12.44 4.07
C VAL A 236 -14.37 -13.46 3.12
N ALA A 237 -14.74 -14.74 3.22
CA ALA A 237 -14.25 -15.78 2.31
C ALA A 237 -14.61 -15.51 0.83
N LEU A 238 -15.81 -14.97 0.56
CA LEU A 238 -16.24 -14.60 -0.79
C LEU A 238 -15.34 -13.48 -1.36
N GLU A 239 -15.09 -12.44 -0.57
CA GLU A 239 -14.25 -11.32 -1.00
C GLU A 239 -12.80 -11.75 -1.21
N ILE A 240 -12.27 -12.64 -0.37
CA ILE A 240 -10.91 -13.20 -0.54
C ILE A 240 -10.82 -13.96 -1.86
N LYS A 241 -11.79 -14.83 -2.16
CA LYS A 241 -11.83 -15.57 -3.42
C LYS A 241 -11.88 -14.61 -4.62
N ALA A 242 -12.72 -13.58 -4.56
CA ALA A 242 -12.84 -12.58 -5.62
C ALA A 242 -11.58 -11.70 -5.77
N SER A 243 -10.85 -11.46 -4.68
CA SER A 243 -9.61 -10.65 -4.69
C SER A 243 -8.45 -11.32 -5.43
N ASN A 244 -8.45 -12.66 -5.52
CA ASN A 244 -7.37 -13.48 -6.08
C ASN A 244 -5.98 -13.18 -5.49
N GLN A 245 -5.91 -12.91 -4.18
CA GLN A 245 -4.65 -12.61 -3.48
C GLN A 245 -4.16 -13.83 -2.67
N PRO A 246 -3.02 -14.46 -3.04
CA PRO A 246 -2.49 -15.62 -2.32
C PRO A 246 -2.23 -15.35 -0.84
N VAL A 247 -1.73 -14.15 -0.51
CA VAL A 247 -1.47 -13.74 0.88
C VAL A 247 -2.74 -13.68 1.73
N PHE A 248 -3.87 -13.28 1.14
CA PHE A 248 -5.17 -13.24 1.82
C PHE A 248 -5.72 -14.64 2.06
N ASN A 249 -5.58 -15.54 1.08
CA ASN A 249 -5.93 -16.96 1.25
C ASN A 249 -5.13 -17.61 2.38
N ALA A 250 -3.81 -17.38 2.40
CA ALA A 250 -2.93 -17.89 3.44
C ALA A 250 -3.33 -17.40 4.83
N PHE A 251 -3.58 -16.09 5.01
CA PHE A 251 -3.95 -15.55 6.31
C PHE A 251 -5.34 -16.03 6.76
N PHE A 252 -6.30 -16.12 5.85
CA PHE A 252 -7.62 -16.64 6.15
C PHE A 252 -7.59 -18.12 6.54
N MET A 253 -6.74 -18.92 5.91
CA MET A 253 -6.52 -20.32 6.30
C MET A 253 -6.12 -20.42 7.77
N TRP A 254 -5.17 -19.60 8.23
CA TRP A 254 -4.82 -19.52 9.65
C TRP A 254 -6.03 -19.19 10.53
N GLN A 255 -6.80 -18.16 10.16
CA GLN A 255 -7.98 -17.73 10.93
C GLN A 255 -9.06 -18.82 11.01
N GLN A 256 -9.35 -19.46 9.89
CA GLN A 256 -10.38 -20.50 9.79
C GLN A 256 -9.98 -21.76 10.56
N ARG A 257 -8.74 -22.24 10.37
CA ARG A 257 -8.25 -23.42 11.07
C ARG A 257 -8.19 -23.17 12.58
N LEU A 258 -7.86 -21.93 12.99
CA LEU A 258 -7.81 -21.58 14.40
C LEU A 258 -9.23 -21.54 15.00
N PHE A 259 -10.19 -21.01 14.27
CA PHE A 259 -11.60 -21.06 14.64
C PHE A 259 -12.09 -22.50 14.81
N ASP A 260 -11.79 -23.39 13.85
CA ASP A 260 -12.21 -24.80 13.92
C ASP A 260 -11.57 -25.51 15.12
N PHE A 261 -10.30 -25.24 15.41
CA PHE A 261 -9.61 -25.80 16.58
C PHE A 261 -10.19 -25.29 17.90
N VAL A 262 -10.28 -23.97 18.09
CA VAL A 262 -10.69 -23.38 19.37
C VAL A 262 -12.18 -23.54 19.62
N LYS A 263 -13.02 -23.35 18.60
CA LYS A 263 -14.48 -23.33 18.76
C LYS A 263 -15.13 -24.70 18.54
N ASN A 264 -14.62 -25.48 17.59
CA ASN A 264 -15.22 -26.77 17.23
C ASN A 264 -14.43 -27.97 17.78
N GLY A 265 -13.28 -27.75 18.43
CA GLY A 265 -12.42 -28.81 18.97
C GLY A 265 -11.73 -29.66 17.90
N THR A 266 -11.73 -29.20 16.64
CA THR A 266 -11.14 -29.94 15.51
C THR A 266 -9.62 -29.89 15.59
N GLN A 267 -8.98 -31.04 15.86
CA GLN A 267 -7.52 -31.12 15.92
C GLN A 267 -6.91 -30.93 14.52
N PRO A 268 -5.89 -30.06 14.37
CA PRO A 268 -5.22 -29.89 13.09
C PRO A 268 -4.42 -31.15 12.73
N THR A 269 -4.58 -31.62 11.49
CA THR A 269 -3.77 -32.73 10.96
C THR A 269 -2.32 -32.29 10.75
N SER A 270 -1.39 -33.25 10.67
CA SER A 270 0.01 -32.96 10.32
C SER A 270 0.14 -32.21 8.99
N GLU A 271 -0.69 -32.55 8.00
CA GLU A 271 -0.77 -31.83 6.73
C GLU A 271 -1.20 -30.37 6.93
N THR A 272 -2.23 -30.12 7.74
CA THR A 272 -2.68 -28.76 8.06
C THR A 272 -1.57 -27.95 8.73
N ILE A 273 -0.85 -28.56 9.69
CA ILE A 273 0.28 -27.90 10.35
C ILE A 273 1.38 -27.54 9.34
N ASN A 274 1.73 -28.46 8.43
CA ASN A 274 2.73 -28.19 7.39
C ASN A 274 2.30 -27.05 6.47
N GLN A 275 1.04 -27.03 6.00
CA GLN A 275 0.50 -25.94 5.20
C GLN A 275 0.58 -24.58 5.90
N LEU A 276 0.28 -24.55 7.21
CA LEU A 276 0.42 -23.33 8.03
C LEU A 276 1.89 -22.90 8.11
N ILE A 277 2.83 -23.82 8.34
CA ILE A 277 4.27 -23.54 8.38
C ILE A 277 4.78 -22.97 7.06
N ASP A 278 4.43 -23.59 5.94
CA ASP A 278 4.88 -23.20 4.60
C ASP A 278 4.40 -21.79 4.22
N SER A 279 3.28 -21.35 4.79
CA SER A 279 2.75 -19.99 4.56
C SER A 279 3.42 -18.88 5.40
N ILE A 280 4.18 -19.23 6.46
CA ILE A 280 4.77 -18.25 7.37
C ILE A 280 5.66 -17.22 6.64
N PRO A 281 6.57 -17.61 5.72
CA PRO A 281 7.45 -16.64 5.05
C PRO A 281 6.67 -15.62 4.21
N LEU A 282 5.59 -16.04 3.56
CA LEU A 282 4.72 -15.14 2.79
C LEU A 282 4.03 -14.12 3.71
N LEU A 283 3.49 -14.59 4.84
CA LEU A 283 2.77 -13.74 5.78
C LEU A 283 3.69 -12.76 6.53
N LEU A 284 4.91 -13.17 6.90
CA LEU A 284 5.87 -12.28 7.57
C LEU A 284 6.44 -11.19 6.66
N LYS A 285 6.38 -11.37 5.33
CA LYS A 285 6.67 -10.30 4.36
C LYS A 285 5.50 -9.34 4.15
N SER A 286 4.38 -9.56 4.84
CA SER A 286 3.15 -8.76 4.74
C SER A 286 2.80 -8.10 6.08
N GLU A 287 1.85 -7.17 6.07
CA GLU A 287 1.33 -6.53 7.29
C GLU A 287 0.53 -7.48 8.21
N LEU A 288 0.19 -8.68 7.74
CA LEU A 288 -0.65 -9.65 8.46
C LEU A 288 0.15 -10.54 9.42
N GLY A 289 1.47 -10.63 9.22
CA GLY A 289 2.40 -11.46 9.98
C GLY A 289 2.38 -11.30 11.51
N PRO A 290 2.25 -10.08 12.08
CA PRO A 290 2.30 -9.88 13.54
C PRO A 290 1.26 -10.68 14.34
N SER A 291 0.15 -11.10 13.72
CA SER A 291 -0.90 -11.87 14.41
C SER A 291 -0.53 -13.34 14.62
N LEU A 292 0.47 -13.86 13.90
CA LEU A 292 0.86 -15.27 13.95
C LEU A 292 1.38 -15.68 15.32
N GLU A 293 2.02 -14.78 16.07
CA GLU A 293 2.46 -15.08 17.44
C GLU A 293 1.28 -15.42 18.36
N LEU A 294 0.18 -14.68 18.26
CA LEU A 294 -1.04 -15.01 19.01
C LEU A 294 -1.62 -16.33 18.52
N TYR A 295 -1.71 -16.53 17.20
CA TYR A 295 -2.33 -17.73 16.65
C TYR A 295 -1.58 -19.00 17.06
N THR A 296 -0.25 -19.02 16.95
CA THR A 296 0.57 -20.17 17.36
C THR A 296 0.48 -20.49 18.85
N LYS A 297 0.29 -19.47 19.70
CA LYS A 297 -0.01 -19.66 21.14
C LYS A 297 -1.39 -20.27 21.34
N LEU A 298 -2.41 -19.76 20.64
CA LEU A 298 -3.78 -20.26 20.74
C LEU A 298 -3.92 -21.71 20.25
N TYR A 299 -3.17 -22.10 19.21
CA TYR A 299 -3.08 -23.49 18.75
C TYR A 299 -2.43 -24.45 19.75
N LYS A 300 -1.70 -23.94 20.75
CA LYS A 300 -0.90 -24.73 21.69
C LYS A 300 0.08 -25.69 20.98
N SER A 301 0.55 -25.32 19.79
CA SER A 301 1.42 -26.15 18.96
C SER A 301 2.87 -25.69 19.06
N GLN A 302 3.73 -26.53 19.65
CA GLN A 302 5.16 -26.26 19.77
C GLN A 302 5.84 -26.20 18.40
N SER A 303 5.43 -27.04 17.44
CA SER A 303 5.99 -27.06 16.09
C SER A 303 5.73 -25.74 15.35
N LEU A 304 4.50 -25.21 15.42
CA LEU A 304 4.16 -23.91 14.83
C LEU A 304 4.96 -22.78 15.49
N GLN A 305 5.09 -22.77 16.81
CA GLN A 305 5.86 -21.76 17.53
C GLN A 305 7.34 -21.79 17.14
N GLN A 306 7.96 -22.98 17.08
CA GLN A 306 9.36 -23.14 16.67
C GLN A 306 9.58 -22.70 15.22
N ALA A 307 8.68 -23.09 14.30
CA ALA A 307 8.74 -22.69 12.91
C ALA A 307 8.65 -21.16 12.74
N LEU A 308 7.71 -20.52 13.45
CA LEU A 308 7.55 -19.07 13.43
C LEU A 308 8.81 -18.37 13.97
N GLN A 309 9.32 -18.81 15.12
CA GLN A 309 10.54 -18.22 15.73
C GLN A 309 11.77 -18.38 14.83
N LYS A 310 11.93 -19.54 14.17
CA LYS A 310 13.01 -19.75 13.20
C LYS A 310 12.91 -18.78 12.03
N GLN A 311 11.71 -18.46 11.56
CA GLN A 311 11.51 -17.53 10.45
C GLN A 311 11.64 -16.06 10.87
N LEU A 312 11.19 -15.68 12.07
CA LEU A 312 11.35 -14.33 12.62
C LEU A 312 12.83 -13.96 12.75
N LYS A 313 13.71 -14.89 13.15
CA LYS A 313 15.17 -14.66 13.17
C LYS A 313 15.77 -14.30 11.81
N LYS A 314 15.10 -14.66 10.71
CA LYS A 314 15.54 -14.39 9.33
C LYS A 314 14.82 -13.20 8.70
N THR A 315 13.75 -12.71 9.32
CA THR A 315 12.86 -11.71 8.72
C THR A 315 12.91 -10.46 9.58
N PRO A 316 13.46 -9.34 9.09
CA PRO A 316 13.56 -8.12 9.88
C PRO A 316 12.16 -7.63 10.29
N ASN A 317 12.04 -7.17 11.53
CA ASN A 317 10.82 -6.53 12.00
C ASN A 317 10.70 -5.16 11.32
N ILE A 318 9.67 -4.98 10.49
CA ILE A 318 9.43 -3.74 9.74
C ILE A 318 9.38 -2.51 10.65
N ARG A 319 8.92 -2.66 11.91
CA ARG A 319 8.85 -1.57 12.89
C ARG A 319 10.20 -1.16 13.49
N GLU A 320 11.23 -2.00 13.35
CA GLU A 320 12.58 -1.76 13.85
C GLU A 320 13.54 -1.27 12.74
N ILE A 321 13.02 -1.03 11.54
CA ILE A 321 13.81 -0.49 10.43
C ILE A 321 14.01 1.01 10.65
N GLU A 322 15.20 1.40 11.10
CA GLU A 322 15.57 2.80 11.34
C GLU A 322 16.22 3.48 10.12
N SER A 323 16.64 2.71 9.12
CA SER A 323 17.30 3.21 7.91
C SER A 323 16.58 2.75 6.63
N PRO A 324 16.61 3.54 5.55
CA PRO A 324 15.98 3.16 4.30
C PRO A 324 16.51 1.81 3.77
N THR A 325 15.61 0.93 3.32
CA THR A 325 15.94 -0.35 2.70
C THR A 325 16.15 -0.26 1.19
N GLY A 326 16.11 0.95 0.64
CA GLY A 326 16.25 1.23 -0.79
C GLY A 326 16.95 2.57 -1.02
N VAL A 327 17.17 2.91 -2.29
CA VAL A 327 17.87 4.14 -2.68
C VAL A 327 16.94 5.34 -2.50
N ARG A 328 17.41 6.37 -1.80
CA ARG A 328 16.67 7.63 -1.67
C ARG A 328 16.66 8.35 -3.03
N VAL A 329 15.48 8.81 -3.44
CA VAL A 329 15.32 9.69 -4.61
C VAL A 329 14.95 11.08 -4.12
N GLU A 330 15.78 12.06 -4.45
CA GLU A 330 15.56 13.45 -4.03
C GLU A 330 14.61 14.19 -4.97
N LEU A 331 13.94 15.21 -4.43
CA LEU A 331 13.06 16.09 -5.19
C LEU A 331 13.44 17.54 -4.91
N ASP A 332 14.31 18.08 -5.76
CA ASP A 332 14.90 19.42 -5.58
C ASP A 332 13.94 20.58 -5.91
N LYS A 333 12.80 20.29 -6.54
CA LYS A 333 11.76 21.27 -6.92
C LYS A 333 10.45 20.97 -6.22
N TRP A 334 9.56 21.97 -6.14
CA TRP A 334 8.22 21.88 -5.52
C TRP A 334 8.21 21.81 -3.98
N CYS A 335 9.11 21.03 -3.38
CA CYS A 335 9.18 20.89 -1.92
C CYS A 335 10.32 21.72 -1.34
N SER A 336 10.00 22.88 -0.75
CA SER A 336 10.95 23.63 0.09
C SER A 336 10.67 23.36 1.57
N TYR A 337 11.65 23.58 2.45
CA TYR A 337 11.52 23.36 3.91
C TYR A 337 10.34 24.11 4.57
N ASN A 338 9.70 25.07 3.88
CA ASN A 338 8.66 25.94 4.43
C ASN A 338 7.23 25.63 3.93
N SER A 339 7.01 24.61 3.10
CA SER A 339 5.67 24.25 2.61
C SER A 339 4.86 23.46 3.67
N VAL A 340 4.68 24.04 4.86
CA VAL A 340 3.77 23.50 5.87
C VAL A 340 2.34 23.92 5.52
N ALA A 341 1.45 22.95 5.36
CA ALA A 341 0.08 23.19 4.93
C ALA A 341 -0.81 23.77 6.05
N LYS A 342 -0.66 25.07 6.33
CA LYS A 342 -1.44 25.80 7.36
C LYS A 342 -2.96 25.70 7.19
N LYS A 343 -3.47 25.37 5.99
CA LYS A 343 -4.91 25.35 5.68
C LYS A 343 -5.69 24.21 6.37
N TYR A 344 -5.04 23.08 6.65
CA TYR A 344 -5.74 21.87 7.12
C TYR A 344 -5.18 21.27 8.42
N PHE A 345 -3.98 21.66 8.83
CA PHE A 345 -3.51 21.33 10.17
C PHE A 345 -4.18 22.28 11.15
N SER A 346 -5.15 21.79 11.90
CA SER A 346 -5.62 22.51 13.09
C SER A 346 -4.42 22.74 14.00
N ASP A 347 -4.20 24.00 14.36
CA ASP A 347 -2.98 24.50 14.99
C ASP A 347 -2.46 23.59 16.11
N TYR A 348 -1.12 23.53 16.20
CA TYR A 348 -0.35 22.86 17.25
C TYR A 348 -0.76 23.28 18.66
#